data_AF-A0A354V674-F1
#
_entry.id   AF-A0A354V674-F1
#
_cell.length_a   1.000
_cell.length_b   1.000
_cell.length_c   1.000
_cell.angle_alpha   90.00
_cell.angle_beta   90.00
_cell.angle_gamma   90.00
#
_symmetry.space_group_name_H-M   'P 1'
#
loop_
_entity.id
_entity.type
_entity.pdbx_description
1 polymer ?
#
loop_
_entity_poly.entity_id
_entity_poly.type
_entity_poly.pdbx_seq_one_letter_code
_entity_poly.pdbx_strand_id
1 'polypeptide(L)' 'MEEEDRYTARITVNMTVSQRAELQRIARKQGVTYSWLLRRSLERTIEEANGGPMLPLGLLGPGAGYHG' A
#
# COMPACT_ATOMS: atom_id res chain seq x y z
N MET A 1 -18.43 16.34 -9.20
CA MET A 1 -18.50 14.88 -9.30
C MET A 1 -17.14 14.48 -9.84
N GLU A 2 -16.16 14.33 -8.95
CA GLU A 2 -14.80 13.94 -9.35
C GLU A 2 -14.84 12.46 -9.67
N GLU A 3 -14.75 12.15 -10.96
CA GLU A 3 -14.44 10.81 -11.42
C GLU A 3 -12.98 10.57 -10.98
N GLU A 4 -12.77 9.74 -9.94
CA GLU A 4 -11.43 9.32 -9.54
C GLU A 4 -10.75 8.71 -10.78
N ASP A 5 -9.80 9.48 -11.33
CA ASP A 5 -9.16 9.15 -12.59
C ASP A 5 -8.30 7.90 -12.36
N ARG A 6 -8.85 6.73 -12.73
CA ARG A 6 -8.18 5.44 -12.54
C ARG A 6 -6.94 5.38 -13.43
N TYR A 7 -5.80 5.76 -12.87
CA TYR A 7 -4.53 5.71 -13.58
C TYR A 7 -3.92 4.31 -13.55
N THR A 8 -3.59 3.76 -14.73
CA THR A 8 -2.88 2.49 -14.88
C THR A 8 -1.63 2.69 -15.71
N ALA A 9 -0.47 2.34 -15.16
CA ALA A 9 0.82 2.38 -15.86
C ALA A 9 1.53 1.02 -15.80
N ARG A 10 2.23 0.67 -16.89
CA ARG A 10 3.12 -0.50 -16.94
C ARG A 10 4.52 -0.07 -16.51
N ILE A 11 5.04 -0.71 -15.46
CA ILE A 11 6.38 -0.44 -14.94
C ILE A 11 7.26 -1.66 -15.23
N THR A 12 8.46 -1.42 -15.77
CA THR A 12 9.51 -2.43 -15.92
C THR A 12 10.50 -2.24 -14.77
N VAL A 13 10.76 -3.31 -14.02
CA VAL A 13 11.69 -3.29 -12.88
C VAL A 13 12.75 -4.37 -13.09
N ASN A 14 14.02 -4.00 -12.90
CA ASN A 14 15.11 -4.96 -12.88
C ASN A 14 15.13 -5.66 -11.52
N MET A 15 15.06 -6.99 -11.52
CA MET A 15 15.06 -7.80 -10.30
C MET A 15 16.01 -8.98 -10.47
N THR A 16 16.62 -9.41 -9.36
CA THR A 16 17.37 -10.67 -9.35
C THR A 16 16.41 -11.87 -9.39
N VAL A 17 16.92 -13.03 -9.83
CA VAL A 17 16.16 -14.28 -9.83
C VAL A 17 15.68 -14.63 -8.41
N SER A 18 16.52 -14.42 -7.40
CA SER A 18 16.19 -14.67 -6.00
C SER A 18 15.07 -13.76 -5.48
N GLN A 19 15.10 -12.46 -5.82
CA GLN A 19 14.04 -11.52 -5.43
C GLN A 19 12.69 -11.94 -6.05
N ARG A 20 12.69 -12.34 -7.32
CA ARG A 20 11.47 -12.82 -8.00
C ARG A 20 10.95 -14.10 -7.36
N ALA A 21 11.82 -15.06 -7.08
CA ALA A 21 11.44 -16.33 -6.44
C ALA A 21 10.83 -16.09 -5.06
N GLU A 22 11.43 -15.19 -4.27
CA GLU A 22 10.95 -14.86 -2.93
C GLU A 22 9.59 -14.15 -2.96
N LEU A 23 9.41 -13.16 -3.85
CA LEU A 23 8.10 -12.52 -4.06
C LEU A 23 7.03 -13.54 -4.45
N GLN A 24 7.35 -14.48 -5.33
CA GLN A 24 6.41 -15.52 -5.74
C GLN A 24 6.05 -16.46 -4.57
N ARG A 25 7.02 -16.79 -3.71
CA ARG A 25 6.80 -17.60 -2.51
C ARG A 25 5.89 -16.89 -1.51
N ILE A 26 6.13 -15.61 -1.24
CA ILE A 26 5.31 -14.79 -0.34
C ILE A 26 3.88 -14.66 -0.89
N ALA A 27 3.74 -14.37 -2.19
CA ALA A 27 2.46 -14.22 -2.86
C ALA A 27 1.61 -15.49 -2.74
N ARG A 28 2.22 -16.66 -3.00
CA ARG A 28 1.57 -17.98 -2.82
C ARG A 28 1.13 -18.21 -1.38
N LYS A 29 1.97 -17.90 -0.39
CA LYS A 29 1.64 -18.06 1.02
C LYS A 29 0.43 -17.21 1.43
N GLN A 30 0.27 -16.03 0.82
CA GLN A 30 -0.82 -15.10 1.12
C GLN A 30 -2.04 -15.26 0.19
N GLY A 31 -1.98 -16.15 -0.81
CA GLY A 31 -3.07 -16.33 -1.77
C GLY A 31 -3.28 -15.15 -2.74
N VAL A 32 -2.24 -14.35 -2.98
CA VAL A 32 -2.27 -13.15 -3.83
C VAL A 32 -1.27 -13.25 -4.98
N THR A 33 -1.26 -12.27 -5.89
CA THR A 33 -0.23 -12.16 -6.94
C THR A 33 0.97 -11.34 -6.44
N TYR A 34 2.15 -11.55 -7.03
CA TYR A 34 3.31 -10.69 -6.68
C TYR A 34 3.08 -9.23 -7.11
N SER A 35 2.29 -8.98 -8.15
CA SER A 35 1.87 -7.62 -8.54
C SER A 35 1.03 -6.93 -7.46
N TRP A 36 0.17 -7.69 -6.76
CA TRP A 36 -0.57 -7.16 -5.61
C TRP A 36 0.38 -6.75 -4.47
N LEU A 37 1.41 -7.55 -4.21
CA LEU A 37 2.44 -7.20 -3.21
C LEU A 37 3.20 -5.92 -3.60
N LEU A 38 3.61 -5.78 -4.86
CA LEU A 38 4.29 -4.59 -5.34
C LEU A 38 3.39 -3.35 -5.23
N ARG A 39 2.12 -3.48 -5.61
CA ARG A 39 1.13 -2.41 -5.41
C ARG A 39 1.01 -2.02 -3.94
N ARG A 40 0.83 -3.00 -3.05
CA ARG A 40 0.69 -2.73 -1.61
C ARG A 40 1.96 -2.11 -1.01
N SER A 41 3.13 -2.50 -1.51
CA SER A 41 4.40 -1.88 -1.13
C SER A 41 4.47 -0.41 -1.55
N LEU A 42 4.00 -0.06 -2.76
CA LEU A 42 3.95 1.34 -3.21
C LEU A 42 3.01 2.17 -2.34
N GLU A 43 1.79 1.67 -2.06
CA GLU A 43 0.83 2.32 -1.17
C GLU A 43 1.47 2.59 0.20
N ARG A 44 2.11 1.58 0.79
CA ARG A 44 2.79 1.71 2.08
C ARG A 44 3.94 2.71 2.05
N THR A 45 4.74 2.75 0.98
CA THR A 45 5.82 3.74 0.83
C THR A 45 5.28 5.17 0.79
N ILE A 46 4.14 5.39 0.13
CA ILE A 46 3.48 6.70 0.09
C ILE A 46 2.91 7.05 1.48
N GLU A 47 2.25 6.11 2.15
CA GLU A 47 1.75 6.28 3.53
C GLU A 47 2.89 6.67 4.49
N GLU A 48 4.01 5.95 4.45
CA GLU A 48 5.18 6.23 5.30
C GLU A 48 5.80 7.60 5.01
N ALA A 49 5.91 7.99 3.74
CA ALA A 49 6.40 9.32 3.34
C ALA A 49 5.49 10.47 3.81
N ASN A 50 4.18 10.21 3.94
CA ASN A 50 3.19 11.19 4.38
C ASN A 50 3.00 11.23 5.92
N GLY A 51 3.86 10.57 6.69
CA GLY A 51 3.82 10.62 8.16
C GLY A 51 3.18 9.40 8.83
N GLY A 52 3.05 8.28 8.12
CA GLY A 52 2.56 7.01 8.66
C GLY A 52 1.15 6.65 8.15
N PRO A 53 0.59 5.51 8.59
CA PRO A 53 -0.72 5.08 8.13
C PRO A 53 -1.73 6.18 8.45
N MET A 54 -2.37 6.70 7.40
CA MET A 54 -3.48 7.62 7.56
C MET A 54 -4.53 6.87 8.40
N LEU A 55 -4.63 7.24 9.68
CA LEU A 55 -5.65 6.66 10.55
C LEU A 55 -6.98 6.85 9.82
N PRO A 56 -7.85 5.83 9.76
CA PRO A 56 -9.17 5.99 9.18
C PRO A 56 -9.78 7.25 9.78
N LEU A 57 -10.26 8.17 8.93
CA LEU A 57 -10.86 9.44 9.36
C LEU A 57 -12.11 9.26 10.27
N GLY A 58 -12.46 8.02 10.63
CA GLY A 58 -13.44 7.67 11.66
C GLY A 58 -12.88 7.32 13.05
N LEU A 59 -11.55 7.29 13.25
CA LEU A 59 -10.92 7.14 14.58
C LEU A 59 -10.68 8.48 15.28
N LEU A 60 -10.66 9.57 14.52
CA LEU A 60 -10.78 10.95 15.03
C LEU A 60 -12.27 11.29 15.12
N GLY A 61 -13.01 10.57 15.97
CA GLY A 61 -14.35 11.02 16.35
C GLY A 61 -14.26 12.40 17.01
N PRO A 62 -15.25 13.30 16.80
CA PRO A 62 -15.33 14.57 17.51
C PRO A 62 -15.61 14.30 19.00
N GLY A 63 -14.55 14.04 19.76
CA GLY A 63 -14.66 13.61 21.15
C GLY A 63 -13.33 13.25 21.83
N ALA A 64 -12.19 13.39 21.17
CA ALA A 64 -10.90 13.34 21.85
C ALA A 64 -10.78 14.57 22.76
N GLY A 65 -11.06 14.34 24.03
CA GLY A 65 -11.32 15.34 25.06
C GLY A 65 -10.29 16.47 25.14
N TYR A 66 -10.84 17.68 25.20
CA TYR A 66 -10.30 18.74 26.02
C TYR A 66 -10.28 18.23 27.45
N HIS A 67 -9.09 18.01 28.00
CA HIS A 67 -8.90 17.87 29.43
C HIS A 67 -7.96 18.98 29.89
N GLY A 68 -8.53 19.88 30.70
CA GLY A 68 -7.85 20.68 31.74
C GLY A 68 -6.70 21.57 31.33
#